data_AF-A0A2G6DRT9-F1
#
_entry.id   AF-A0A2G6DRT9-F1
#
_cell.length_a   1.000
_cell.length_b   1.000
_cell.length_c   1.000
_cell.angle_alpha   90.00
_cell.angle_beta   90.00
_cell.angle_gamma   90.00
#
_symmetry.space_group_name_H-M   'P 1'
#
loop_
_entity.id
_entity.type
_entity.pdbx_description
1 polymer ?
#
loop_
_entity_poly.entity_id
_entity_poly.type
_entity_poly.pdbx_seq_one_letter_code
_entity_poly.pdbx_strand_id
1 'polypeptide(L)'
;MYKIKTNVNKSMSDDIKNLSDEEKAQKIQSLRDMITSAEQTIQGAKAMLLQIEGKKKVGRKKKVDDEDGNIIQGTFDGQIMIGTDGKQYPVPANYASKSKLVEGDFLKLTIVPDGSFIYKQIGPVPRQNKIGIVGQDASGNYFVAVDGKPFKVLLASITYFDVEPGDEVAIVTSQDENAQWASIEAVLQQNADPTAAPAIESLQQATPESTEDTPKTATEILTGNSDSGVDAGSDIIDEWIPDIDDIEKEIREEMKQSE
;
A
#
# COMPACT_ATOMS: atom_id res chain seq x y z
N MET A 1 37.87 -46.12 -41.51
CA MET A 1 37.29 -47.32 -40.85
C MET A 1 38.29 -47.83 -39.81
N TYR A 2 38.24 -47.35 -38.56
CA TYR A 2 38.98 -47.97 -37.45
C TYR A 2 38.10 -47.91 -36.20
N LYS A 3 37.56 -49.07 -35.82
CA LYS A 3 36.77 -49.29 -34.61
C LYS A 3 37.72 -49.40 -33.42
N ILE A 4 37.80 -48.38 -32.57
CA ILE A 4 38.42 -48.54 -31.25
C ILE A 4 37.33 -49.01 -30.29
N LYS A 5 37.63 -50.17 -29.71
CA LYS A 5 36.71 -51.13 -29.13
C LYS A 5 36.30 -50.73 -27.72
N THR A 6 35.01 -50.91 -27.45
CA THR A 6 34.32 -51.16 -26.19
C THR A 6 34.97 -52.30 -25.37
N ASN A 7 36.23 -52.16 -24.93
CA ASN A 7 36.98 -53.28 -24.32
C ASN A 7 37.47 -53.05 -22.89
N VAL A 8 37.35 -51.84 -22.33
CA VAL A 8 37.75 -51.58 -20.93
C VAL A 8 36.68 -52.06 -19.94
N ASN A 9 35.40 -51.83 -20.25
CA ASN A 9 34.29 -52.21 -19.37
C ASN A 9 34.05 -53.74 -19.30
N LYS A 10 34.43 -54.46 -20.37
CA LYS A 10 34.30 -55.93 -20.43
C LYS A 10 35.39 -56.63 -19.61
N SER A 11 36.62 -56.12 -19.66
CA SER A 11 37.76 -56.64 -18.87
C SER A 11 37.49 -56.59 -17.37
N MET A 12 37.09 -55.42 -16.84
CA MET A 12 36.77 -55.28 -15.41
C MET A 12 35.62 -56.18 -14.96
N SER A 13 34.64 -56.44 -15.84
CA SER A 13 33.48 -57.28 -15.53
C SER A 13 33.84 -58.77 -15.48
N ASP A 14 34.82 -59.22 -16.26
CA ASP A 14 35.26 -60.61 -16.29
C ASP A 14 36.27 -60.92 -15.16
N ASP A 15 37.07 -59.93 -14.75
CA ASP A 15 37.91 -60.00 -13.53
C ASP A 15 37.04 -60.10 -12.26
N ILE A 16 35.88 -59.43 -12.23
CA ILE A 16 34.93 -59.50 -11.11
C ILE A 16 34.28 -60.89 -10.97
N LYS A 17 34.12 -61.65 -12.05
CA LYS A 17 33.48 -62.98 -12.01
C LYS A 17 34.38 -64.08 -11.46
N ASN A 18 35.70 -63.95 -11.64
CA ASN A 18 36.69 -64.97 -11.29
C ASN A 18 37.30 -64.81 -9.88
N LEU A 19 36.94 -63.77 -9.13
CA LEU A 19 37.37 -63.57 -7.74
C LEU A 19 36.65 -64.54 -6.79
N SER A 20 37.27 -64.84 -5.64
CA SER A 20 36.60 -65.53 -4.54
C SER A 20 35.45 -64.67 -4.00
N ASP A 21 34.40 -65.30 -3.45
CA ASP A 21 33.26 -64.57 -2.88
C ASP A 21 33.68 -63.66 -1.71
N GLU A 22 34.74 -64.04 -0.99
CA GLU A 22 35.36 -63.21 0.06
C GLU A 22 36.03 -61.95 -0.51
N GLU A 23 36.77 -62.08 -1.61
CA GLU A 23 37.44 -60.96 -2.28
C GLU A 23 36.43 -60.01 -2.94
N LYS A 24 35.32 -60.55 -3.47
CA LYS A 24 34.20 -59.76 -3.97
C LYS A 24 33.54 -58.98 -2.83
N ALA A 25 33.31 -59.62 -1.68
CA ALA A 25 32.73 -58.94 -0.51
C ALA A 25 33.63 -57.82 0.00
N GLN A 26 34.95 -58.06 0.09
CA GLN A 26 35.93 -57.04 0.47
C GLN A 26 35.97 -55.88 -0.51
N LYS A 27 35.91 -56.16 -1.82
CA LYS A 27 35.92 -55.12 -2.86
C LYS A 27 34.63 -54.31 -2.87
N ILE A 28 33.47 -54.94 -2.65
CA ILE A 28 32.19 -54.25 -2.48
C ILE A 28 32.24 -53.35 -1.24
N GLN A 29 32.80 -53.83 -0.13
CA GLN A 29 32.93 -53.03 1.09
C GLN A 29 33.85 -51.83 0.87
N SER A 30 35.02 -52.03 0.25
CA SER A 30 35.94 -50.95 -0.10
C SER A 30 35.28 -49.90 -1.01
N LEU A 31 34.46 -50.32 -1.98
CA LEU A 31 33.69 -49.41 -2.83
C LEU A 31 32.60 -48.65 -2.05
N ARG A 32 31.91 -49.30 -1.11
CA ARG A 32 30.92 -48.64 -0.23
C ARG A 32 31.58 -47.60 0.66
N ASP A 33 32.75 -47.91 1.22
CA ASP A 33 33.50 -46.98 2.05
C ASP A 33 33.99 -45.77 1.23
N MET A 34 34.44 -46.02 -0.02
CA MET A 34 34.83 -44.97 -0.95
C MET A 34 33.65 -44.06 -1.34
N ILE A 35 32.47 -44.65 -1.58
CA ILE A 35 31.23 -43.88 -1.85
C ILE A 35 30.85 -43.04 -0.63
N THR A 36 30.87 -43.63 0.57
CA THR A 36 30.52 -42.92 1.81
C THR A 36 31.47 -41.74 2.07
N SER A 37 32.78 -41.93 1.84
CA SER A 37 33.77 -40.86 1.94
C SER A 37 33.55 -39.76 0.89
N ALA A 38 33.23 -40.13 -0.36
CA ALA A 38 32.88 -39.18 -1.40
C ALA A 38 31.60 -38.40 -1.07
N GLU A 39 30.57 -39.05 -0.53
CA GLU A 39 29.33 -38.41 -0.09
C GLU A 39 29.58 -37.40 1.03
N GLN A 40 30.38 -37.75 2.04
CA GLN A 40 30.80 -36.82 3.10
C GLN A 40 31.58 -35.63 2.52
N THR A 41 32.46 -35.89 1.55
CA THR A 41 33.23 -34.83 0.87
C THR A 41 32.31 -33.91 0.07
N ILE A 42 31.32 -34.46 -0.64
CA ILE A 42 30.31 -33.69 -1.38
C ILE A 42 29.42 -32.90 -0.42
N GLN A 43 29.05 -33.45 0.74
CA GLN A 43 28.30 -32.73 1.77
C GLN A 43 29.12 -31.57 2.34
N GLY A 44 30.40 -31.77 2.63
CA GLY A 44 31.33 -30.71 3.05
C GLY A 44 31.48 -29.63 1.98
N ALA A 45 31.70 -30.03 0.72
CA ALA A 45 31.76 -29.11 -0.41
C ALA A 45 30.45 -28.34 -0.60
N LYS A 46 29.29 -28.98 -0.39
CA LYS A 46 27.96 -28.34 -0.43
C LYS A 46 27.78 -27.33 0.70
N ALA A 47 28.27 -27.62 1.90
CA ALA A 47 28.25 -26.68 3.02
C ALA A 47 29.17 -25.47 2.76
N MET A 48 30.38 -25.71 2.24
CA MET A 48 31.29 -24.65 1.83
C MET A 48 30.73 -23.83 0.67
N LEU A 49 30.11 -24.48 -0.31
CA LEU A 49 29.44 -23.82 -1.42
C LEU A 49 28.27 -22.97 -0.91
N LEU A 50 27.45 -23.47 0.02
CA LEU A 50 26.39 -22.69 0.67
C LEU A 50 26.95 -21.47 1.43
N GLN A 51 28.13 -21.59 2.05
CA GLN A 51 28.78 -20.50 2.76
C GLN A 51 29.36 -19.43 1.81
N ILE A 52 29.81 -19.85 0.61
CA ILE A 52 30.34 -18.97 -0.43
C ILE A 52 29.20 -18.33 -1.25
N GLU A 53 28.20 -19.13 -1.65
CA GLU A 53 26.97 -18.68 -2.33
C GLU A 53 26.08 -17.84 -1.41
N GLY A 54 26.14 -18.07 -0.09
CA GLY A 54 25.42 -17.31 0.94
C GLY A 54 25.86 -15.84 1.09
N LYS A 55 26.85 -15.37 0.31
CA LYS A 55 27.25 -13.95 0.28
C LYS A 55 27.01 -13.24 -1.06
N LYS A 56 26.38 -13.87 -2.07
CA LYS A 56 26.04 -13.19 -3.34
C LYS A 56 24.68 -13.61 -3.94
N LYS A 57 23.58 -13.23 -3.27
CA LYS A 57 22.22 -12.92 -3.81
C LYS A 57 21.62 -11.91 -2.81
N VAL A 58 21.37 -10.63 -3.09
CA VAL A 58 20.48 -10.03 -4.11
C VAL A 58 19.25 -10.89 -4.34
N GLY A 59 18.28 -10.76 -3.43
CA GLY A 59 17.06 -11.57 -3.40
C GLY A 59 16.48 -11.58 -1.98
N ARG A 60 15.71 -10.53 -1.66
CA ARG A 60 14.78 -10.42 -0.52
C ARG A 60 15.22 -11.17 0.75
N LYS A 61 16.23 -10.62 1.43
CA LYS A 61 16.35 -10.85 2.88
C LYS A 61 15.00 -10.44 3.47
N LYS A 62 14.28 -11.38 4.07
CA LYS A 62 13.36 -11.08 5.16
C LYS A 62 14.18 -10.19 6.10
N LYS A 63 13.88 -8.88 6.15
CA LYS A 63 14.44 -7.98 7.15
C LYS A 63 14.03 -8.61 8.48
N VAL A 64 14.91 -9.40 9.06
CA VAL A 64 14.92 -9.63 10.48
C VAL A 64 15.21 -8.24 11.01
N ASP A 65 14.20 -7.69 11.65
CA ASP A 65 14.09 -6.35 12.19
C ASP A 65 14.99 -6.26 13.44
N ASP A 66 16.26 -6.68 13.31
CA ASP A 66 17.34 -6.36 14.24
C ASP A 66 17.73 -4.90 13.95
N GLU A 67 16.79 -4.00 14.24
CA GLU A 67 17.12 -2.60 14.50
C GLU A 67 17.81 -2.58 15.86
N ASP A 68 19.07 -2.13 15.91
CA ASP A 68 19.89 -1.95 17.13
C ASP A 68 19.25 -0.97 18.13
N GLY A 69 18.10 -1.30 18.72
CA GLY A 69 17.33 -0.40 19.57
C GLY A 69 16.38 -1.14 20.51
N ASN A 70 15.88 -0.42 21.52
CA ASN A 70 14.87 -0.97 22.42
C ASN A 70 13.51 -0.99 21.71
N ILE A 71 12.95 -2.18 21.52
CA ILE A 71 11.68 -2.39 20.83
C ILE A 71 10.56 -2.50 21.86
N ILE A 72 9.55 -1.66 21.72
CA ILE A 72 8.36 -1.64 22.55
C ILE A 72 7.15 -1.81 21.63
N GLN A 73 6.21 -2.67 22.01
CA GLN A 73 4.95 -2.83 21.29
C GLN A 73 3.82 -2.23 22.12
N GLY A 74 2.77 -1.76 21.47
CA GLY A 74 1.68 -1.11 22.19
C GLY A 74 0.46 -0.80 21.32
N THR A 75 -0.61 -0.40 21.99
CA THR A 75 -1.89 -0.06 21.36
C THR A 75 -2.03 1.45 21.24
N PHE A 76 -2.50 1.94 20.10
CA PHE A 76 -2.75 3.35 19.85
C PHE A 76 -4.12 3.78 20.40
N ASP A 77 -4.16 4.87 21.16
CA ASP A 77 -5.37 5.42 21.80
C ASP A 77 -5.89 6.70 21.09
N GLY A 78 -5.51 6.90 19.82
CA GLY A 78 -5.89 8.09 19.04
C GLY A 78 -4.92 9.27 19.11
N GLN A 79 -4.12 9.38 20.18
CA GLN A 79 -3.03 10.36 20.29
C GLN A 79 -1.71 9.76 20.77
N ILE A 80 -1.78 8.79 21.68
CA ILE A 80 -0.63 8.16 22.33
C ILE A 80 -0.63 6.66 22.06
N MET A 81 0.54 6.04 22.19
CA MET A 81 0.69 4.59 22.22
C MET A 81 0.85 4.14 23.67
N ILE A 82 0.01 3.22 24.11
CA ILE A 82 0.13 2.53 25.40
C ILE A 82 1.00 1.30 25.19
N GLY A 83 2.23 1.32 25.71
CA GLY A 83 3.16 0.21 25.61
C GLY A 83 2.71 -1.00 26.42
N THR A 84 3.21 -2.19 26.07
CA THR A 84 3.03 -3.42 26.85
C THR A 84 3.64 -3.32 28.26
N ASP A 85 4.52 -2.34 28.48
CA ASP A 85 5.08 -1.98 29.78
C ASP A 85 4.18 -1.05 30.60
N GLY A 86 3.01 -0.67 30.07
CA GLY A 86 2.05 0.24 30.69
C GLY A 86 2.43 1.72 30.59
N LYS A 87 3.53 2.06 29.90
CA LYS A 87 3.94 3.46 29.72
C LYS A 87 3.26 4.08 28.51
N GLN A 88 3.10 5.39 28.58
CA GLN A 88 2.52 6.18 27.50
C GLN A 88 3.62 6.79 26.64
N TYR A 89 3.50 6.62 25.33
CA TYR A 89 4.44 7.13 24.35
C TYR A 89 3.68 8.05 23.38
N PRO A 90 3.95 9.37 23.36
CA PRO A 90 3.25 10.29 22.48
C PRO A 90 3.56 9.99 21.02
N VAL A 91 2.53 9.83 20.19
CA VAL A 91 2.70 9.56 18.76
C VAL A 91 2.66 10.89 18.01
N PRO A 92 3.62 11.19 17.12
CA PRO A 92 3.58 12.40 16.31
C PRO A 92 2.31 12.49 15.47
N ALA A 93 1.58 13.62 15.57
CA ALA A 93 0.29 13.80 14.91
C ALA A 93 0.35 13.61 13.39
N ASN A 94 1.44 14.04 12.75
CA ASN A 94 1.66 13.86 11.30
C ASN A 94 1.84 12.40 10.90
N TYR A 95 2.50 11.60 11.74
CA TYR A 95 2.64 10.17 11.47
C TYR A 95 1.28 9.48 11.61
N ALA A 96 0.51 9.85 12.62
CA ALA A 96 -0.82 9.29 12.86
C ALA A 96 -1.82 9.66 11.75
N SER A 97 -1.83 10.91 11.28
CA SER A 97 -2.69 11.32 10.15
C SER A 97 -2.27 10.66 8.84
N LYS A 98 -0.98 10.69 8.50
CA LYS A 98 -0.46 10.11 7.24
C LYS A 98 -0.65 8.60 7.17
N SER A 99 -0.48 7.90 8.28
CA SER A 99 -0.66 6.44 8.34
C SER A 99 -2.11 6.02 8.55
N LYS A 100 -3.04 6.99 8.62
CA LYS A 100 -4.46 6.78 8.93
C LYS A 100 -4.66 5.85 10.13
N LEU A 101 -3.96 6.15 11.23
CA LEU A 101 -4.04 5.35 12.45
C LEU A 101 -5.40 5.54 13.11
N VAL A 102 -5.94 4.42 13.59
CA VAL A 102 -7.23 4.35 14.27
C VAL A 102 -7.02 3.83 15.68
N GLU A 103 -7.84 4.30 16.62
CA GLU A 103 -7.87 3.80 18.00
C GLU A 103 -7.94 2.27 18.02
N GLY A 104 -7.07 1.66 18.81
CA GLY A 104 -6.87 0.22 18.89
C GLY A 104 -5.75 -0.33 17.99
N ASP A 105 -5.25 0.44 17.02
CA ASP A 105 -4.17 -0.02 16.13
C ASP A 105 -2.92 -0.41 16.93
N PHE A 106 -2.33 -1.56 16.58
CA PHE A 106 -1.14 -2.07 17.24
C PHE A 106 0.13 -1.55 16.55
N LEU A 107 0.99 -0.90 17.33
CA LEU A 107 2.20 -0.22 16.90
C LEU A 107 3.44 -0.89 17.50
N LYS A 108 4.52 -0.88 16.73
CA LYS A 108 5.90 -1.12 17.17
C LYS A 108 6.59 0.23 17.27
N LEU A 109 7.13 0.54 18.44
CA LEU A 109 8.06 1.63 18.70
C LEU A 109 9.47 1.06 18.79
N THR A 110 10.37 1.51 17.93
CA THR A 110 11.81 1.28 18.06
C THR A 110 12.45 2.56 18.60
N ILE A 111 13.10 2.46 19.76
CA ILE A 111 13.91 3.54 20.33
C ILE A 111 15.35 3.31 19.87
N VAL A 112 15.82 4.18 18.97
CA VAL A 112 17.18 4.16 18.44
C VAL A 112 18.17 4.61 19.55
N PRO A 113 19.45 4.19 19.54
CA PRO A 113 20.43 4.61 20.55
C PRO A 113 20.64 6.13 20.62
N ASP A 114 20.31 6.83 19.53
CA ASP A 114 20.28 8.29 19.42
C ASP A 114 19.07 8.94 20.14
N GLY A 115 18.17 8.13 20.71
CA GLY A 115 16.96 8.61 21.42
C GLY A 115 15.78 8.92 20.49
N SER A 116 15.92 8.75 19.18
CA SER A 116 14.84 8.92 18.21
C SER A 116 13.79 7.81 18.31
N PHE A 117 12.52 8.18 18.19
CA PHE A 117 11.38 7.26 18.19
C PHE A 117 10.92 6.95 16.77
N ILE A 118 10.95 5.66 16.41
CA ILE A 118 10.45 5.17 15.13
C ILE A 118 9.20 4.35 15.39
N TYR A 119 8.06 4.82 14.89
CA TYR A 119 6.79 4.12 14.98
C TYR A 119 6.53 3.36 13.68
N LYS A 120 6.00 2.14 13.81
CA LYS A 120 5.55 1.32 12.69
C LYS A 120 4.27 0.61 13.07
N GLN A 121 3.26 0.73 12.22
CA GLN A 121 2.05 -0.08 12.39
C GLN A 121 2.35 -1.56 12.11
N ILE A 122 1.95 -2.42 13.03
CA ILE A 122 2.16 -3.88 12.94
C ILE A 122 0.86 -4.68 12.99
N GLY A 123 -0.25 -4.10 13.45
CA GLY A 123 -1.56 -4.75 13.46
C GLY A 123 -2.69 -3.74 13.34
N PRO A 124 -3.27 -3.53 12.15
CA PRO A 124 -4.46 -2.69 12.02
C PRO A 124 -5.68 -3.38 12.65
N VAL A 125 -6.52 -2.63 13.34
CA VAL A 125 -7.80 -3.15 13.86
C VAL A 125 -8.87 -3.25 12.77
N PRO A 126 -9.95 -4.03 12.98
CA PRO A 126 -11.13 -3.99 12.11
C PRO A 126 -11.70 -2.58 12.03
N ARG A 127 -11.83 -2.06 10.80
CA ARG A 127 -12.22 -0.67 10.53
C ARG A 127 -13.60 -0.61 9.90
N GLN A 128 -14.25 0.52 10.07
CA GLN A 128 -15.46 0.89 9.36
C GLN A 128 -15.31 2.31 8.81
N ASN A 129 -15.82 2.52 7.61
CA ASN A 129 -15.84 3.81 6.97
C ASN A 129 -17.21 4.44 7.21
N LYS A 130 -17.21 5.71 7.57
CA LYS A 130 -18.43 6.49 7.76
C LYS A 130 -18.28 7.87 7.15
N ILE A 131 -19.39 8.50 6.85
CA ILE A 131 -19.44 9.87 6.35
C ILE A 131 -19.99 10.75 7.47
N GLY A 132 -19.41 11.93 7.65
CA GLY A 132 -19.86 12.86 8.67
C GLY A 132 -19.49 14.29 8.34
N ILE A 133 -20.02 15.19 9.16
CA ILE A 133 -19.83 16.62 9.02
C ILE A 133 -18.78 17.08 10.03
N VAL A 134 -17.81 17.86 9.59
CA VAL A 134 -16.77 18.43 10.46
C VAL A 134 -17.38 19.52 11.33
N GLY A 135 -17.08 19.48 12.61
CA GLY A 135 -17.44 20.50 13.59
C GLY A 135 -16.25 20.90 14.44
N GLN A 136 -16.39 22.01 15.14
CA GLN A 136 -15.40 22.50 16.10
C GLN A 136 -16.10 22.80 17.43
N ASP A 137 -15.50 22.38 18.54
CA ASP A 137 -16.01 22.69 19.86
C ASP A 137 -15.65 24.13 20.28
N ALA A 138 -16.26 24.60 21.37
CA ALA A 138 -15.95 25.93 21.93
C ALA A 138 -14.50 26.08 22.44
N SER A 139 -13.78 24.96 22.59
CA SER A 139 -12.36 24.93 23.01
C SER A 139 -11.40 24.92 21.81
N GLY A 140 -11.92 24.89 20.57
CA GLY A 140 -11.13 24.85 19.34
C GLY A 140 -10.75 23.44 18.86
N ASN A 141 -11.19 22.36 19.51
CA ASN A 141 -10.94 21.00 19.05
C ASN A 141 -11.89 20.60 17.92
N TYR A 142 -11.34 19.98 16.89
CA TYR A 142 -12.12 19.47 15.77
C TYR A 142 -12.69 18.09 16.06
N PHE A 143 -13.92 17.86 15.60
CA PHE A 143 -14.59 16.57 15.64
C PHE A 143 -15.37 16.36 14.34
N VAL A 144 -15.75 15.12 14.05
CA VAL A 144 -16.64 14.78 12.96
C VAL A 144 -17.89 14.14 13.55
N ALA A 145 -19.05 14.72 13.27
CA ALA A 145 -20.34 14.20 13.72
C ALA A 145 -20.85 13.15 12.73
N VAL A 146 -21.07 11.94 13.21
CA VAL A 146 -21.61 10.82 12.43
C VAL A 146 -22.79 10.21 13.20
N ASP A 147 -23.97 10.17 12.59
CA ASP A 147 -25.18 9.60 13.19
C ASP A 147 -25.47 10.14 14.61
N GLY A 148 -25.15 11.42 14.86
CA GLY A 148 -25.32 12.07 16.17
C GLY A 148 -24.23 11.75 17.21
N LYS A 149 -23.22 10.93 16.87
CA LYS A 149 -22.04 10.68 17.72
C LYS A 149 -20.83 11.51 17.22
N PRO A 150 -20.22 12.36 18.07
CA PRO A 150 -19.02 13.08 17.71
C PRO A 150 -17.78 12.18 17.84
N PHE A 151 -16.97 12.11 16.79
CA PHE A 151 -15.66 11.47 16.79
C PHE A 151 -14.56 12.52 16.79
N LYS A 152 -13.58 12.39 17.69
CA LYS A 152 -12.41 13.28 17.72
C LYS A 152 -11.51 12.97 16.54
N VAL A 153 -10.95 14.01 15.93
CA VAL A 153 -10.02 13.90 14.80
C VAL A 153 -8.74 14.66 15.08
N LEU A 154 -7.65 14.18 14.49
CA LEU A 154 -6.35 14.83 14.63
C LEU A 154 -6.32 16.12 13.80
N LEU A 155 -5.88 17.22 14.43
CA LEU A 155 -5.68 18.52 13.77
C LEU A 155 -4.80 18.40 12.52
N ALA A 156 -3.78 17.55 12.56
CA ALA A 156 -2.91 17.30 11.40
C ALA A 156 -3.66 16.76 10.17
N SER A 157 -4.79 16.08 10.36
CA SER A 157 -5.64 15.62 9.24
C SER A 157 -6.44 16.79 8.67
N ILE A 158 -6.98 17.66 9.54
CA ILE A 158 -7.73 18.86 9.14
C ILE A 158 -6.86 19.77 8.28
N THR A 159 -5.64 20.09 8.75
CA THR A 159 -4.71 20.96 8.02
C THR A 159 -4.14 20.31 6.75
N TYR A 160 -4.10 18.99 6.68
CA TYR A 160 -3.59 18.27 5.50
C TYR A 160 -4.61 18.28 4.36
N PHE A 161 -5.89 18.12 4.69
CA PHE A 161 -6.99 18.12 3.74
C PHE A 161 -7.63 19.49 3.52
N ASP A 162 -7.20 20.50 4.26
CA ASP A 162 -7.74 21.87 4.25
C ASP A 162 -9.26 21.88 4.42
N VAL A 163 -9.70 21.32 5.55
CA VAL A 163 -11.11 21.09 5.87
C VAL A 163 -11.61 22.14 6.84
N GLU A 164 -12.79 22.67 6.58
CA GLU A 164 -13.46 23.66 7.44
C GLU A 164 -14.67 23.05 8.17
N PRO A 165 -15.09 23.61 9.33
CA PRO A 165 -16.33 23.20 9.97
C PRO A 165 -17.53 23.40 9.03
N GLY A 166 -18.32 22.35 8.82
CA GLY A 166 -19.42 22.31 7.84
C GLY A 166 -19.15 21.40 6.65
N ASP A 167 -17.89 21.04 6.39
CA ASP A 167 -17.53 20.15 5.30
C ASP A 167 -17.95 18.70 5.56
N GLU A 168 -18.32 18.01 4.48
CA GLU A 168 -18.62 16.59 4.51
C GLU A 168 -17.35 15.78 4.21
N VAL A 169 -16.98 14.89 5.13
CA VAL A 169 -15.76 14.09 5.06
C VAL A 169 -16.04 12.61 5.28
N ALA A 170 -15.26 11.78 4.61
CA ALA A 170 -15.19 10.35 4.87
C ALA A 170 -14.15 10.10 5.97
N ILE A 171 -14.57 9.44 7.05
CA ILE A 171 -13.72 9.04 8.17
C ILE A 171 -13.59 7.52 8.25
N VAL A 172 -12.47 7.09 8.82
CA VAL A 172 -12.21 5.70 9.19
C VAL A 172 -12.10 5.64 10.71
N THR A 173 -12.90 4.75 11.31
CA THR A 173 -12.89 4.50 12.75
C THR A 173 -12.90 3.00 13.03
N SER A 174 -12.67 2.61 14.28
CA SER A 174 -12.70 1.21 14.70
C SER A 174 -14.14 0.68 14.62
N GLN A 175 -14.29 -0.62 14.42
CA GLN A 175 -15.60 -1.28 14.54
C GLN A 175 -16.08 -1.36 16.00
N ASP A 176 -15.22 -1.08 16.98
CA ASP A 176 -15.61 -0.98 18.39
C ASP A 176 -16.58 0.20 18.62
N GLU A 177 -17.69 -0.06 19.31
CA GLU A 177 -18.68 0.96 19.64
C GLU A 177 -18.14 2.03 20.60
N ASN A 178 -17.09 1.70 21.37
CA ASN A 178 -16.46 2.61 22.32
C ASN A 178 -15.48 3.58 21.68
N ALA A 179 -15.15 3.41 20.39
CA ALA A 179 -14.18 4.26 19.71
C ALA A 179 -14.58 5.73 19.80
N GLN A 180 -13.64 6.56 20.23
CA GLN A 180 -13.78 8.01 20.36
C GLN A 180 -13.03 8.75 19.26
N TRP A 181 -11.99 8.13 18.71
CA TRP A 181 -11.16 8.73 17.67
C TRP A 181 -11.45 8.19 16.28
N ALA A 182 -11.25 9.05 15.29
CA ALA A 182 -11.31 8.69 13.89
C ALA A 182 -10.20 9.41 13.09
N SER A 183 -9.85 8.81 11.95
CA SER A 183 -8.94 9.41 10.97
C SER A 183 -9.72 9.85 9.74
N ILE A 184 -9.41 11.02 9.19
CA ILE A 184 -10.02 11.49 7.95
C ILE A 184 -9.34 10.78 6.77
N GLU A 185 -10.14 10.19 5.89
CA GLU A 185 -9.65 9.50 4.70
C GLU A 185 -9.75 10.37 3.45
N ALA A 186 -10.86 11.08 3.28
CA ALA A 186 -11.11 11.94 2.12
C ALA A 186 -12.13 13.04 2.47
N VAL A 187 -12.09 14.12 1.71
CA VAL A 187 -13.10 15.18 1.72
C VAL A 187 -14.06 14.94 0.56
N LEU A 188 -15.37 14.97 0.83
CA LEU A 188 -16.40 14.68 -0.17
C LEU A 188 -17.00 15.97 -0.74
N GLN A 189 -17.29 16.93 0.13
CA GLN A 189 -17.84 18.22 -0.28
C GLN A 189 -17.28 19.34 0.62
N GLN A 190 -16.56 20.27 0.00
CA GLN A 190 -16.14 21.52 0.63
C GLN A 190 -17.27 22.53 0.45
N ASN A 191 -17.76 23.09 1.55
CA ASN A 191 -18.75 24.16 1.59
C ASN A 191 -20.05 23.86 0.79
N ALA A 192 -20.93 23.02 1.35
CA ALA A 192 -22.32 23.04 0.92
C ALA A 192 -22.98 24.34 1.42
N ASP A 193 -23.33 25.24 0.51
CA ASP A 193 -24.21 26.37 0.83
C ASP A 193 -25.43 25.88 1.62
N PRO A 194 -25.78 26.49 2.77
CA PRO A 194 -26.91 26.06 3.61
C PRO A 194 -28.30 26.28 2.98
N THR A 195 -28.36 26.58 1.68
CA THR A 195 -29.61 26.83 0.94
C THR A 195 -30.09 25.61 0.14
N ALA A 196 -29.28 24.56 0.01
CA ALA A 196 -29.70 23.32 -0.63
C ALA A 196 -30.27 22.33 0.40
N ALA A 197 -31.47 22.63 0.91
CA ALA A 197 -32.28 21.62 1.59
C ALA A 197 -32.62 20.49 0.58
N PRO A 198 -32.59 19.20 0.96
CA PRO A 198 -33.10 18.16 0.11
C PRO A 198 -34.63 18.26 0.11
N ALA A 199 -35.21 18.67 -1.02
CA ALA A 199 -36.63 18.55 -1.26
C ALA A 199 -36.97 17.06 -1.41
N ILE A 200 -37.23 16.39 -0.29
CA ILE A 200 -37.93 15.11 -0.25
C ILE A 200 -39.31 15.40 0.31
N GLU A 201 -40.26 15.76 -0.56
CA GLU A 201 -41.68 15.67 -0.24
C GLU A 201 -42.47 15.15 -1.46
N SER A 202 -42.73 13.84 -1.39
CA SER A 202 -43.91 13.11 -1.85
C SER A 202 -44.69 13.59 -3.10
N LEU A 203 -44.67 12.75 -4.13
CA LEU A 203 -45.91 12.34 -4.80
C LEU A 203 -45.98 10.82 -4.88
N GLN A 204 -46.98 10.30 -4.17
CA GLN A 204 -47.38 8.92 -4.11
C GLN A 204 -48.29 8.61 -5.31
N GLN A 205 -48.11 7.40 -5.87
CA GLN A 205 -49.15 6.54 -6.44
C GLN A 205 -49.62 6.79 -7.91
N ALA A 206 -49.25 5.86 -8.80
CA ALA A 206 -50.16 5.17 -9.73
C ALA A 206 -49.44 4.04 -10.48
N THR A 207 -49.90 2.80 -10.30
CA THR A 207 -49.74 1.67 -11.26
C THR A 207 -50.55 1.98 -12.53
N PRO A 208 -50.09 1.60 -13.75
CA PRO A 208 -50.57 0.36 -14.40
C PRO A 208 -49.45 -0.38 -15.17
N GLU A 209 -49.39 -1.71 -15.15
CA GLU A 209 -50.08 -2.64 -16.05
C GLU A 209 -49.69 -2.50 -17.53
N SER A 210 -48.99 -3.53 -18.01
CA SER A 210 -48.60 -3.82 -19.38
C SER A 210 -49.75 -4.44 -20.18
N THR A 211 -50.02 -3.98 -21.39
CA THR A 211 -50.34 -4.81 -22.56
C THR A 211 -50.36 -3.98 -23.85
N GLU A 212 -49.63 -4.49 -24.83
CA GLU A 212 -49.83 -4.45 -26.30
C GLU A 212 -50.61 -3.28 -26.93
N ASP A 213 -49.96 -2.54 -27.83
CA ASP A 213 -50.20 -2.72 -29.28
C ASP A 213 -49.10 -2.07 -30.13
N THR A 214 -48.87 -2.64 -31.32
CA THR A 214 -47.90 -2.20 -32.35
C THR A 214 -48.67 -1.51 -33.50
N PRO A 215 -48.12 -1.26 -34.72
CA PRO A 215 -46.82 -0.76 -35.18
C PRO A 215 -47.00 0.44 -36.17
N LYS A 216 -45.89 1.01 -36.68
CA LYS A 216 -45.60 1.44 -38.09
C LYS A 216 -44.63 2.64 -38.09
N THR A 217 -43.39 2.53 -38.57
CA THR A 217 -42.87 2.50 -39.96
C THR A 217 -42.35 3.88 -40.41
N ALA A 218 -41.20 3.86 -41.10
CA ALA A 218 -40.52 4.92 -41.86
C ALA A 218 -39.57 5.81 -41.02
N THR A 219 -38.23 5.69 -41.07
CA THR A 219 -37.24 5.79 -42.17
C THR A 219 -36.83 7.27 -42.43
N GLU A 220 -35.50 7.51 -42.46
CA GLU A 220 -34.77 8.70 -43.00
C GLU A 220 -34.79 10.02 -42.19
N ILE A 221 -33.80 10.95 -42.18
CA ILE A 221 -32.52 11.18 -42.91
C ILE A 221 -31.68 12.22 -42.12
N LEU A 222 -30.35 12.05 -42.17
CA LEU A 222 -29.20 12.99 -42.25
C LEU A 222 -29.28 14.49 -41.82
N THR A 223 -28.22 14.90 -41.11
CA THR A 223 -27.31 16.07 -41.32
C THR A 223 -27.77 17.55 -41.20
N GLY A 224 -26.88 18.36 -40.61
CA GLY A 224 -26.80 19.84 -40.69
C GLY A 224 -26.78 20.47 -39.29
N ASN A 225 -25.66 20.87 -38.68
CA ASN A 225 -24.68 21.93 -38.96
C ASN A 225 -25.20 23.38 -38.81
N SER A 226 -24.51 24.08 -37.90
CA SER A 226 -24.18 25.51 -37.81
C SER A 226 -25.22 26.58 -37.47
N ASP A 227 -24.80 27.38 -36.47
CA ASP A 227 -24.93 28.85 -36.35
C ASP A 227 -26.31 29.37 -35.90
N SER A 228 -26.51 30.27 -34.93
CA SER A 228 -25.77 31.37 -34.29
C SER A 228 -26.67 31.84 -33.12
N GLY A 229 -26.31 32.59 -32.07
CA GLY A 229 -25.13 33.28 -31.58
C GLY A 229 -25.56 34.16 -30.37
N VAL A 230 -24.56 34.54 -29.54
CA VAL A 230 -24.49 35.65 -28.54
C VAL A 230 -25.40 35.56 -27.29
N ASP A 231 -25.01 35.84 -26.04
CA ASP A 231 -23.99 36.76 -25.49
C ASP A 231 -23.75 36.49 -23.98
N ALA A 232 -22.58 36.97 -23.49
CA ALA A 232 -22.22 37.37 -22.11
C ALA A 232 -21.94 36.31 -21.02
N GLY A 233 -20.66 36.21 -20.60
CA GLY A 233 -20.26 35.68 -19.29
C GLY A 233 -18.86 35.07 -19.14
N SER A 234 -17.86 35.47 -19.91
CA SER A 234 -16.46 35.04 -19.76
C SER A 234 -15.61 36.18 -19.19
N ASP A 235 -15.35 36.19 -17.87
CA ASP A 235 -14.51 37.24 -17.26
C ASP A 235 -13.70 36.80 -16.01
N ILE A 236 -13.46 35.50 -15.74
CA ILE A 236 -12.74 35.08 -14.51
C ILE A 236 -11.71 33.94 -14.72
N ILE A 237 -11.17 33.71 -15.93
CA ILE A 237 -10.18 32.61 -16.13
C ILE A 237 -9.01 32.99 -17.03
N ASP A 238 -8.51 34.23 -16.95
CA ASP A 238 -7.44 34.68 -17.85
C ASP A 238 -6.33 35.51 -17.18
N GLU A 239 -5.89 35.13 -15.97
CA GLU A 239 -4.83 35.87 -15.27
C GLU A 239 -3.58 35.06 -14.86
N TRP A 240 -3.47 33.76 -15.15
CA TRP A 240 -2.31 32.96 -14.69
C TRP A 240 -1.73 31.99 -15.72
N ILE A 241 -1.67 32.38 -16.99
CA ILE A 241 -0.79 31.73 -17.97
C ILE A 241 0.26 32.76 -18.40
N PRO A 242 1.51 32.68 -17.93
CA PRO A 242 2.57 33.49 -18.52
C PRO A 242 2.77 33.09 -19.99
N ASP A 243 2.73 34.08 -20.89
CA ASP A 243 2.90 33.90 -22.33
C ASP A 243 4.23 33.23 -22.64
N ILE A 244 4.16 32.04 -23.23
CA ILE A 244 5.33 31.22 -23.57
C ILE A 244 6.26 31.92 -24.59
N ASP A 245 5.70 32.89 -25.33
CA ASP A 245 6.40 33.71 -26.32
C ASP A 245 7.38 34.71 -25.69
N ASP A 246 7.14 35.16 -24.45
CA ASP A 246 8.05 36.07 -23.74
C ASP A 246 9.28 35.31 -23.18
N ILE A 247 9.09 34.04 -22.81
CA ILE A 247 10.18 33.15 -22.33
C ILE A 247 11.13 32.80 -23.48
N GLU A 248 10.62 32.54 -24.69
CA GLU A 248 11.48 32.26 -25.85
C GLU A 248 12.30 33.47 -26.31
N LYS A 249 11.77 34.69 -26.09
CA LYS A 249 12.47 35.93 -26.43
C LYS A 249 13.64 36.20 -25.49
N GLU A 250 13.47 35.95 -24.20
CA GLU A 250 14.51 36.16 -23.19
C GLU A 250 15.69 35.18 -23.37
N ILE A 251 15.41 33.91 -23.68
CA ILE A 251 16.44 32.89 -23.95
C ILE A 251 17.26 33.23 -25.20
N ARG A 252 16.63 33.81 -26.23
CA ARG A 252 17.31 34.20 -27.47
C ARG A 252 18.18 35.45 -27.30
N GLU A 253 17.84 36.33 -26.36
CA GLU A 253 18.67 37.50 -26.05
C GLU A 253 19.89 37.14 -25.19
N GLU A 254 19.79 36.18 -24.26
CA GLU A 254 20.95 35.69 -23.50
C GLU A 254 21.99 34.96 -24.38
N MET A 255 21.55 34.23 -25.42
CA MET A 255 22.48 33.59 -26.35
C MET A 255 23.24 34.58 -27.23
N LYS A 256 22.78 35.84 -27.37
CA LYS A 256 23.44 36.86 -28.19
C LYS A 256 24.46 37.72 -27.43
N GLN A 257 24.49 37.66 -26.11
CA GLN A 257 25.48 38.39 -25.29
C GLN A 257 26.69 37.54 -24.88
N SER A 258 26.74 36.27 -25.28
CA SER A 258 27.85 35.35 -24.97
C SER A 258 28.78 35.05 -26.15
N GLU A 259 28.68 35.81 -27.26
CA GLU A 259 29.66 35.86 -28.36
C GLU A 259 30.42 37.19 -28.41
#